data_AF-A0A196NG22-F1
#
_entry.id   AF-A0A196NG22-F1
#
_cell.length_a   1.000
_cell.length_b   1.000
_cell.length_c   1.000
_cell.angle_alpha   90.00
_cell.angle_beta   90.00
_cell.angle_gamma   90.00
#
_symmetry.space_group_name_H-M   'P 1'
#
loop_
_entity.id
_entity.type
_entity.pdbx_description
1 polymer ?
#
loop_
_entity_poly.entity_id
_entity_poly.type
_entity_poly.pdbx_seq_one_letter_code
_entity_poly.pdbx_strand_id
1 'polypeptide(L)'
;MTNRFIATLDDLSRRTGIPALAEGAPRRRLLRWTPVVALALAIPELGIEFLSTARPAYLGHALLTCSFVIATFCPLFGPLKPWGTTENVDEWDRDLRRRAFLVGFAAMGFAGLALFCGITAAAALSNWSASDMSFRAMGCTFFLMPLYGAVPTLYASWATRPLDAAEEEA
;
A
#
# COMPACT_ATOMS: atom_id res chain seq x y z
N MET A 1 32.57 24.19 -15.86
CA MET A 1 31.71 25.17 -16.57
C MET A 1 30.21 24.88 -16.43
N THR A 2 29.78 23.63 -16.25
CA THR A 2 28.37 23.21 -16.09
C THR A 2 27.60 23.96 -14.99
N ASN A 3 28.26 24.28 -13.87
CA ASN A 3 27.60 24.90 -12.71
C ASN A 3 27.06 26.32 -12.97
N ARG A 4 27.74 27.11 -13.81
CA ARG A 4 27.33 28.50 -14.07
C ARG A 4 26.11 28.56 -14.99
N PHE A 5 26.05 27.69 -15.98
CA PHE A 5 24.93 27.62 -16.93
C PHE A 5 23.64 27.13 -16.27
N ILE A 6 23.74 26.12 -15.40
CA ILE A 6 22.60 25.63 -14.61
C ILE A 6 22.07 26.73 -13.67
N ALA A 7 22.96 27.47 -13.01
CA ALA A 7 22.56 28.59 -12.15
C ALA A 7 21.84 29.71 -12.92
N THR A 8 22.28 30.02 -14.15
CA THR A 8 21.60 31.03 -14.98
C THR A 8 20.22 30.56 -15.46
N LEU A 9 20.08 29.27 -15.79
CA LEU A 9 18.78 28.68 -16.14
C LEU A 9 17.83 28.66 -14.95
N ASP A 10 18.33 28.37 -13.75
CA ASP A 10 17.54 28.40 -12.52
C ASP A 10 17.04 29.83 -12.22
N ASP A 11 17.90 30.85 -12.33
CA ASP A 11 17.53 32.26 -12.14
C ASP A 11 16.48 32.74 -13.16
N LEU A 12 16.64 32.34 -14.43
CA LEU A 12 15.66 32.65 -15.48
C LEU A 12 14.31 31.97 -15.23
N SER A 13 14.31 30.72 -14.73
CA SER A 13 13.08 30.02 -14.37
C SER A 13 12.36 30.67 -13.19
N ARG A 14 13.11 31.12 -12.17
CA ARG A 14 12.55 31.80 -10.98
C ARG A 14 11.82 33.10 -11.33
N ARG A 15 12.31 33.83 -12.33
CA ARG A 15 11.64 35.08 -12.81
C ARG A 15 10.27 34.84 -13.44
N THR A 16 9.98 33.61 -13.89
CA THR A 16 8.67 33.27 -14.46
C THR A 16 7.61 33.00 -13.40
N GLY A 17 7.99 32.87 -12.12
CA GLY A 17 7.07 32.51 -11.04
C GLY A 17 6.55 31.06 -11.09
N ILE A 18 6.92 30.28 -12.12
CA ILE A 18 6.58 28.87 -12.27
C ILE A 18 7.10 28.01 -11.10
N PRO A 19 8.32 28.24 -10.55
CA PRO A 19 8.79 27.47 -9.40
C PRO A 19 7.94 27.69 -8.15
N ALA A 20 7.49 28.92 -7.90
CA ALA A 20 6.65 29.26 -6.74
C ALA A 20 5.25 28.62 -6.80
N LEU A 21 4.74 28.32 -8.01
CA LEU A 21 3.51 27.55 -8.20
C LEU A 21 3.70 26.04 -7.98
N ALA A 22 4.95 25.56 -8.10
CA ALA A 22 5.34 24.17 -7.84
C ALA A 22 5.76 23.92 -6.38
N GLU A 23 6.12 24.98 -5.63
CA GLU A 23 6.56 24.98 -4.22
C GLU A 23 5.47 24.66 -3.18
N GLY A 24 4.35 24.04 -3.59
CA GLY A 24 3.49 23.37 -2.61
C GLY A 24 4.24 22.18 -2.03
N ALA A 25 4.81 22.32 -0.82
CA ALA A 25 5.65 21.32 -0.17
C ALA A 25 5.03 19.91 -0.30
N PRO A 26 5.59 19.01 -1.13
CA PRO A 26 5.00 17.72 -1.39
C PRO A 26 5.03 16.87 -0.11
N ARG A 27 3.88 16.32 0.31
CA ARG A 27 3.84 15.37 1.43
C ARG A 27 4.57 14.09 1.05
N ARG A 28 5.75 13.87 1.65
CA ARG A 28 6.59 12.67 1.46
C ARG A 28 6.75 11.86 2.75
N ARG A 29 5.66 11.75 3.54
CA ARG A 29 5.70 11.09 4.86
C ARG A 29 5.93 9.59 4.70
N LEU A 30 7.05 9.12 5.24
CA LEU A 30 7.44 7.71 5.22
C LEU A 30 6.65 6.89 6.25
N LEU A 31 5.60 6.22 5.81
CA LEU A 31 4.85 5.26 6.63
C LEU A 31 5.40 3.85 6.43
N ARG A 32 6.55 3.56 7.04
CA ARG A 32 7.18 2.23 6.94
C ARG A 32 6.48 1.19 7.81
N TRP A 33 6.11 1.57 9.03
CA TRP A 33 5.60 0.62 10.03
C TRP A 33 4.11 0.34 9.88
N THR A 34 3.29 1.32 9.56
CA THR A 34 1.84 1.16 9.41
C THR A 34 1.44 0.05 8.42
N PRO A 35 1.97 0.01 7.18
CA PRO A 35 1.65 -1.09 6.26
C PRO A 35 2.22 -2.44 6.74
N VAL A 36 3.38 -2.46 7.43
CA VAL A 36 3.92 -3.69 8.03
C VAL A 36 2.97 -4.23 9.10
N VAL A 37 2.47 -3.37 9.99
CA VAL A 37 1.50 -3.76 11.03
C VAL A 37 0.20 -4.26 10.39
N ALA A 38 -0.31 -3.58 9.36
CA ALA A 38 -1.49 -4.03 8.63
C ALA A 38 -1.29 -5.44 8.06
N LEU A 39 -0.17 -5.69 7.36
CA LEU A 39 0.12 -6.99 6.77
C LEU A 39 0.36 -8.07 7.85
N ALA A 40 1.03 -7.72 8.95
CA ALA A 40 1.27 -8.63 10.07
C ALA A 40 -0.04 -9.06 10.77
N LEU A 41 -1.09 -8.26 10.72
CA LEU A 41 -2.42 -8.62 11.21
C LEU A 41 -3.23 -9.44 10.19
N ALA A 42 -3.02 -9.21 8.89
CA ALA A 42 -3.72 -9.93 7.83
C ALA A 42 -3.22 -11.38 7.68
N ILE A 43 -1.90 -11.61 7.74
CA ILE A 43 -1.33 -12.94 7.48
C ILE A 43 -1.82 -14.02 8.47
N PRO A 44 -1.91 -13.77 9.79
CA PRO A 44 -2.43 -14.74 10.75
C PRO A 44 -3.89 -15.13 10.49
N GLU A 45 -4.70 -14.22 9.92
CA GLU A 45 -6.08 -14.55 9.55
C GLU A 45 -6.10 -15.69 8.55
N LEU A 46 -5.30 -15.67 7.48
CA LEU A 46 -5.22 -16.79 6.54
C LEU A 46 -4.93 -18.13 7.25
N GLY A 47 -4.00 -18.14 8.21
CA GLY A 47 -3.70 -19.34 8.99
C GLY A 47 -4.92 -19.85 9.77
N ILE A 48 -5.64 -18.95 10.43
CA ILE A 48 -6.88 -19.26 11.16
C ILE A 48 -7.99 -19.70 10.20
N GLU A 49 -8.08 -19.07 9.03
CA GLU A 49 -9.07 -19.32 7.97
C GLU A 49 -8.90 -20.69 7.33
N PHE A 50 -7.70 -21.26 7.31
CA PHE A 50 -7.44 -22.61 6.78
C PHE A 50 -7.45 -23.69 7.87
N LEU A 51 -6.93 -23.40 9.07
CA LEU A 51 -6.69 -24.41 10.10
C LEU A 51 -7.80 -24.55 11.14
N SER A 52 -8.66 -23.54 11.29
CA SER A 52 -9.57 -23.46 12.44
C SER A 52 -10.99 -24.00 12.16
N THR A 53 -11.69 -24.40 13.23
CA THR A 53 -13.12 -24.75 13.21
C THR A 53 -14.00 -23.49 13.36
N ALA A 54 -15.32 -23.60 13.22
CA ALA A 54 -16.23 -22.44 13.07
C ALA A 54 -16.14 -21.35 14.16
N ARG A 55 -15.74 -21.66 15.40
CA ARG A 55 -15.62 -20.66 16.50
C ARG A 55 -14.41 -19.72 16.36
N PRO A 56 -13.18 -20.20 16.19
CA PRO A 56 -12.00 -19.35 15.97
C PRO A 56 -12.02 -18.56 14.65
N ALA A 57 -12.84 -18.94 13.67
CA ALA A 57 -12.97 -18.20 12.40
C ALA A 57 -13.37 -16.72 12.59
N TYR A 58 -14.22 -16.40 13.58
CA TYR A 58 -14.58 -15.01 13.89
C TYR A 58 -13.41 -14.17 14.38
N LEU A 59 -12.44 -14.79 15.06
CA LEU A 59 -11.24 -14.11 15.54
C LEU A 59 -10.31 -13.76 14.36
N GLY A 60 -10.16 -14.69 13.40
CA GLY A 60 -9.46 -14.42 12.14
C GLY A 60 -10.10 -13.24 11.42
N HIS A 61 -11.42 -13.27 11.25
CA HIS A 61 -12.16 -12.21 10.57
C HIS A 61 -12.03 -10.84 11.27
N ALA A 62 -12.02 -10.80 12.61
CA ALA A 62 -11.78 -9.58 13.37
C ALA A 62 -10.37 -9.02 13.14
N LEU A 63 -9.33 -9.86 13.13
CA LEU A 63 -7.96 -9.45 12.82
C LEU A 63 -7.85 -8.87 11.40
N LEU A 64 -8.49 -9.52 10.43
CA LEU A 64 -8.52 -9.03 9.06
C LEU A 64 -9.25 -7.69 8.93
N THR A 65 -10.37 -7.52 9.65
CA THR A 65 -11.09 -6.25 9.68
C THR A 65 -10.23 -5.12 10.25
N CYS A 66 -9.52 -5.37 11.35
CA CYS A 66 -8.57 -4.43 11.92
C CYS A 66 -7.44 -4.08 10.93
N SER A 67 -6.89 -5.10 10.26
CA SER A 67 -5.89 -4.91 9.21
C SER A 67 -6.40 -4.02 8.08
N PHE A 68 -7.60 -4.27 7.58
CA PHE A 68 -8.23 -3.50 6.52
C PHE A 68 -8.41 -2.03 6.90
N VAL A 69 -8.87 -1.76 8.13
CA VAL A 69 -9.02 -0.39 8.63
C VAL A 69 -7.66 0.33 8.63
N ILE A 70 -6.60 -0.30 9.15
CA ILE A 70 -5.25 0.28 9.16
C ILE A 70 -4.74 0.51 7.73
N ALA A 71 -4.95 -0.46 6.83
CA ALA A 71 -4.56 -0.38 5.43
C ALA A 71 -5.28 0.74 4.67
N THR A 72 -6.52 1.07 5.04
CA THR A 72 -7.29 2.18 4.44
C THR A 72 -6.67 3.54 4.76
N PHE A 73 -6.01 3.68 5.91
CA PHE A 73 -5.29 4.91 6.27
C PHE A 73 -3.92 5.04 5.60
N CYS A 74 -3.36 3.95 5.06
CA CYS A 74 -2.08 3.95 4.37
C CYS A 74 -2.04 4.90 3.16
N PRO A 75 -2.99 4.87 2.21
CA PRO A 75 -3.00 5.83 1.09
C PRO A 75 -3.38 7.25 1.51
N LEU A 76 -4.04 7.45 2.66
CA LEU A 76 -4.43 8.79 3.13
C LEU A 76 -3.26 9.58 3.74
N PHE A 77 -2.41 8.90 4.50
CA PHE A 77 -1.26 9.54 5.16
C PHE A 77 0.07 9.19 4.51
N GLY A 78 0.07 8.21 3.60
CA GLY A 78 1.22 7.61 2.96
C GLY A 78 2.02 8.55 2.06
N PRO A 79 3.18 8.07 1.58
CA PRO A 79 3.99 8.79 0.60
C PRO A 79 3.33 8.83 -0.79
N LEU A 80 2.31 8.00 -1.02
CA LEU A 80 1.56 7.97 -2.28
C LEU A 80 0.36 8.90 -2.19
N LYS A 81 0.39 9.97 -2.98
CA LYS A 81 -0.76 10.85 -3.15
C LYS A 81 -1.91 10.07 -3.82
N PRO A 82 -3.14 10.07 -3.27
CA PRO A 82 -4.29 9.47 -3.91
C PRO A 82 -4.58 10.03 -5.32
N TRP A 83 -5.40 9.32 -6.10
CA TRP A 83 -5.98 9.91 -7.30
C TRP A 83 -7.08 10.91 -6.93
N GLY A 84 -7.12 12.04 -7.63
CA GLY A 84 -8.11 13.10 -7.39
C GLY A 84 -7.83 14.01 -6.19
N THR A 85 -6.62 13.98 -5.61
CA THR A 85 -6.25 15.01 -4.63
C THR A 85 -6.01 16.35 -5.32
N THR A 86 -6.18 17.43 -4.56
CA THR A 86 -5.81 18.78 -4.97
C THR A 86 -4.30 19.04 -4.84
N GLU A 87 -3.51 18.03 -4.48
CA GLU A 87 -2.06 18.19 -4.31
C GLU A 87 -1.37 18.20 -5.67
N ASN A 88 -0.38 19.07 -5.84
CA ASN A 88 0.47 19.07 -7.03
C ASN A 88 1.27 17.76 -7.08
N VAL A 89 1.11 17.01 -8.16
CA VAL A 89 1.82 15.74 -8.41
C VAL A 89 2.92 16.02 -9.42
N ASP A 90 4.18 15.92 -8.98
CA ASP A 90 5.34 16.08 -9.87
C ASP A 90 5.55 14.82 -10.75
N GLU A 91 6.50 14.86 -11.69
CA GLU A 91 6.78 13.71 -12.57
C GLU A 91 7.27 12.49 -11.79
N TRP A 92 8.03 12.73 -10.72
CA TRP A 92 8.56 11.68 -9.87
C TRP A 92 7.45 10.97 -9.08
N ASP A 93 6.49 11.71 -8.53
CA ASP A 93 5.32 11.20 -7.82
C ASP A 93 4.45 10.35 -8.74
N ARG A 94 4.26 10.77 -10.00
CA ARG A 94 3.51 10.00 -11.01
C ARG A 94 4.17 8.66 -11.28
N ASP A 95 5.48 8.67 -11.44
CA ASP A 95 6.23 7.47 -11.75
C ASP A 95 6.35 6.53 -10.54
N LEU A 96 6.61 7.07 -9.33
CA LEU A 96 6.58 6.31 -8.08
C LEU A 96 5.22 5.64 -7.87
N ARG A 97 4.13 6.39 -8.08
CA ARG A 97 2.76 5.87 -7.99
C ARG A 97 2.54 4.72 -8.98
N ARG A 98 2.93 4.90 -10.24
CA ARG A 98 2.79 3.86 -11.27
C ARG A 98 3.51 2.57 -10.86
N ARG A 99 4.77 2.67 -10.43
CA ARG A 99 5.55 1.50 -9.97
C ARG A 99 4.92 0.84 -8.74
N ALA A 100 4.51 1.65 -7.76
CA ALA A 100 3.91 1.15 -6.52
C ALA A 100 2.60 0.38 -6.77
N PHE A 101 1.72 0.90 -7.63
CA PHE A 101 0.48 0.21 -7.98
C PHE A 101 0.72 -1.02 -8.85
N LEU A 102 1.75 -1.04 -9.71
CA LEU A 102 2.14 -2.26 -10.44
C LEU A 102 2.62 -3.35 -9.47
N VAL A 103 3.41 -3.00 -8.45
CA VAL A 103 3.85 -3.94 -7.40
C VAL A 103 2.65 -4.42 -6.58
N GLY A 104 1.75 -3.51 -6.18
CA GLY A 104 0.51 -3.87 -5.49
C GLY A 104 -0.37 -4.81 -6.31
N PHE A 105 -0.55 -4.52 -7.60
CA PHE A 105 -1.33 -5.36 -8.52
C PHE A 105 -0.70 -6.75 -8.68
N ALA A 106 0.62 -6.82 -8.88
CA ALA A 106 1.32 -8.10 -8.96
C ALA A 106 1.18 -8.90 -7.65
N ALA A 107 1.36 -8.25 -6.49
CA ALA A 107 1.20 -8.89 -5.19
C ALA A 107 -0.22 -9.43 -4.98
N MET A 108 -1.25 -8.64 -5.30
CA MET A 108 -2.65 -9.09 -5.26
C MET A 108 -2.92 -10.23 -6.23
N GLY A 109 -2.36 -10.18 -7.44
CA GLY A 109 -2.51 -11.24 -8.44
C GLY A 109 -1.91 -12.58 -7.97
N PHE A 110 -0.67 -12.56 -7.48
CA PHE A 110 -0.04 -13.76 -6.92
C PHE A 110 -0.73 -14.26 -5.65
N ALA A 111 -1.13 -13.35 -4.76
CA ALA A 111 -1.90 -13.71 -3.56
C ALA A 111 -3.25 -14.33 -3.94
N GLY A 112 -4.00 -13.72 -4.86
CA GLY A 112 -5.28 -14.23 -5.35
C GLY A 112 -5.15 -15.62 -5.96
N LEU A 113 -4.13 -15.85 -6.79
CA LEU A 113 -3.83 -17.18 -7.34
C LEU A 113 -3.50 -18.19 -6.23
N ALA A 114 -2.65 -17.81 -5.27
CA ALA A 114 -2.27 -18.66 -4.15
C ALA A 114 -3.47 -19.02 -3.27
N LEU A 115 -4.35 -18.06 -2.98
CA LEU A 115 -5.56 -18.26 -2.18
C LEU A 115 -6.58 -19.13 -2.92
N PHE A 116 -6.77 -18.91 -4.23
CA PHE A 116 -7.65 -19.73 -5.05
C PHE A 116 -7.16 -21.20 -5.08
N CYS A 117 -5.87 -21.42 -5.31
CA CYS A 117 -5.28 -22.76 -5.26
C CYS A 117 -5.37 -23.35 -3.85
N GLY A 118 -5.09 -22.56 -2.82
CA GLY A 118 -5.11 -22.96 -1.42
C GLY A 118 -6.49 -23.40 -0.96
N ILE A 119 -7.54 -22.62 -1.25
CA ILE A 119 -8.91 -22.97 -0.87
C ILE A 119 -9.42 -24.19 -1.64
N THR A 120 -9.06 -24.33 -2.91
CA THR A 120 -9.44 -25.50 -3.72
C THR A 120 -8.76 -26.77 -3.18
N ALA A 121 -7.47 -26.70 -2.87
CA ALA A 121 -6.73 -27.81 -2.28
C ALA A 121 -7.26 -28.18 -0.88
N ALA A 122 -7.53 -27.17 -0.04
CA ALA A 122 -8.06 -27.40 1.30
C ALA A 122 -9.48 -28.00 1.28
N ALA A 123 -10.34 -27.56 0.35
CA ALA A 123 -11.66 -28.12 0.14
C ALA A 123 -11.62 -29.57 -0.38
N ALA A 124 -10.63 -29.92 -1.20
CA ALA A 124 -10.44 -31.30 -1.65
C ALA A 124 -10.00 -32.25 -0.52
N LEU A 125 -9.33 -31.73 0.50
CA LEU A 125 -8.81 -32.50 1.64
C LEU A 125 -9.74 -32.50 2.86
N SER A 126 -10.73 -31.60 2.91
CA SER A 126 -11.55 -31.35 4.09
C SER A 126 -13.04 -31.49 3.79
N ASN A 127 -13.80 -32.08 4.71
CA ASN A 127 -15.25 -32.21 4.60
C ASN A 127 -15.99 -30.94 5.06
N TRP A 128 -15.69 -29.80 4.43
CA TRP A 128 -16.35 -28.54 4.76
C TRP A 128 -17.78 -28.48 4.22
N SER A 129 -18.67 -27.83 4.96
CA SER A 129 -20.01 -27.51 4.44
C SER A 129 -19.92 -26.41 3.38
N ALA A 130 -20.95 -26.29 2.51
CA ALA A 130 -21.00 -25.24 1.51
C ALA A 130 -20.99 -23.82 2.13
N SER A 131 -21.60 -23.65 3.31
CA SER A 131 -21.56 -22.39 4.06
C SER A 131 -20.16 -22.06 4.57
N ASP A 132 -19.42 -23.05 5.07
CA ASP A 132 -18.05 -22.83 5.57
C ASP A 132 -17.12 -22.47 4.42
N MET A 133 -17.27 -23.13 3.26
CA MET A 133 -16.47 -22.84 2.07
C MET A 133 -16.73 -21.41 1.57
N SER A 134 -18.00 -20.98 1.58
CA SER A 134 -18.39 -19.62 1.20
C SER A 134 -17.81 -18.57 2.16
N PHE A 135 -17.84 -18.83 3.47
CA PHE A 135 -17.26 -17.95 4.47
C PHE A 135 -15.74 -17.80 4.28
N ARG A 136 -15.02 -18.92 4.11
CA ARG A 136 -13.56 -18.91 3.88
C ARG A 136 -13.16 -18.23 2.57
N ALA A 137 -13.95 -18.42 1.52
CA ALA A 137 -13.74 -17.74 0.24
C ALA A 137 -13.92 -16.22 0.37
N MET A 138 -14.89 -15.79 1.18
CA MET A 138 -15.11 -14.37 1.50
C MET A 138 -13.93 -13.80 2.29
N GLY A 139 -13.43 -14.51 3.31
CA GLY A 139 -12.22 -14.12 4.06
C GLY A 139 -11.00 -13.95 3.14
N CYS A 140 -10.72 -14.96 2.32
CA CYS A 140 -9.65 -14.93 1.32
C CYS A 140 -9.77 -13.74 0.35
N THR A 141 -10.98 -13.44 -0.11
CA THR A 141 -11.22 -12.28 -0.99
C THR A 141 -10.99 -10.97 -0.24
N PHE A 142 -11.46 -10.90 1.01
CA PHE A 142 -11.33 -9.72 1.85
C PHE A 142 -9.88 -9.44 2.25
N PHE A 143 -9.03 -10.47 2.38
CA PHE A 143 -7.57 -10.35 2.56
C PHE A 143 -6.87 -9.57 1.44
N LEU A 144 -7.44 -9.53 0.23
CA LEU A 144 -6.88 -8.73 -0.87
C LEU A 144 -7.03 -7.22 -0.64
N MET A 145 -7.97 -6.78 0.21
CA MET A 145 -8.21 -5.36 0.47
C MET A 145 -7.07 -4.70 1.28
N PRO A 146 -6.59 -5.29 2.40
CA PRO A 146 -5.37 -4.81 3.04
C PRO A 146 -4.16 -4.78 2.13
N LEU A 147 -3.97 -5.79 1.27
CA LEU A 147 -2.88 -5.81 0.29
C LEU A 147 -2.93 -4.61 -0.65
N TYR A 148 -4.12 -4.26 -1.15
CA TYR A 148 -4.33 -3.11 -2.03
C TYR A 148 -3.86 -1.79 -1.41
N GLY A 149 -4.16 -1.55 -0.13
CA GLY A 149 -3.75 -0.31 0.56
C GLY A 149 -2.31 -0.34 1.09
N ALA A 150 -1.88 -1.47 1.65
CA ALA A 150 -0.62 -1.57 2.37
C ALA A 150 0.59 -1.79 1.44
N VAL A 151 0.48 -2.61 0.39
CA VAL A 151 1.63 -2.98 -0.45
C VAL A 151 2.18 -1.81 -1.26
N PRO A 152 1.37 -1.02 -1.99
CA PRO A 152 1.88 0.14 -2.71
C PRO A 152 2.53 1.14 -1.76
N THR A 153 1.90 1.39 -0.60
CA THR A 153 2.40 2.29 0.44
C THR A 153 3.73 1.80 1.00
N LEU A 154 3.87 0.50 1.27
CA LEU A 154 5.11 -0.11 1.73
C LEU A 154 6.21 0.05 0.69
N TYR A 155 5.94 -0.31 -0.57
CA TYR A 155 6.90 -0.16 -1.66
C TYR A 155 7.37 1.30 -1.77
N ALA A 156 6.44 2.24 -1.80
CA ALA A 156 6.75 3.65 -1.92
C ALA A 156 7.53 4.17 -0.72
N SER A 157 7.20 3.74 0.51
CA SER A 157 7.88 4.17 1.73
C SER A 157 9.31 3.64 1.88
N TRP A 158 9.67 2.58 1.14
CA TRP A 158 11.00 2.00 1.11
C TRP A 158 11.82 2.42 -0.11
N ALA A 159 11.15 2.69 -1.25
CA ALA A 159 11.77 3.24 -2.45
C ALA A 159 12.19 4.71 -2.28
N THR A 160 11.65 5.39 -1.27
CA THR A 160 11.93 6.79 -0.95
C THR A 160 13.00 6.87 0.14
N ARG A 161 14.08 7.61 -0.15
CA ARG A 161 15.12 7.93 0.83
C ARG A 161 14.55 8.93 1.85
N PRO A 162 14.77 8.76 3.16
CA PRO A 162 14.45 9.80 4.13
C PRO A 162 15.28 11.04 3.79
N LEU A 163 14.62 12.19 3.71
CA LEU A 163 15.30 13.48 3.80
C LEU A 163 15.85 13.57 5.23
N ASP A 164 17.10 14.01 5.40
CA ASP A 164 17.64 14.21 6.74
C ASP A 164 16.80 15.29 7.43
N ALA A 165 16.52 15.15 8.73
CA ALA A 165 15.67 16.10 9.47
C ALA A 165 16.19 17.55 9.40
N ALA A 166 17.48 17.74 9.10
CA ALA A 166 18.11 19.04 8.86
C ALA A 166 17.67 19.72 7.55
N GLU A 167 17.10 18.98 6.60
CA GLU A 167 16.58 19.49 5.31
C GLU A 167 15.07 19.81 5.36
N GLU A 168 14.34 19.36 6.40
CA GLU A 168 12.92 19.72 6.61
C GLU A 168 12.73 21.03 7.38
N GLU A 169 13.75 21.51 8.09
CA GLU A 169 13.74 22.76 8.87
C GLU A 169 14.47 23.94 8.19
N ALA A 170 15.03 23.73 6.99
CA ALA A 170 15.75 24.74 6.20
C ALA A 170 14.88 25.28 5.05
#